data_AF-A0A0D0Q054-F1
#
_entry.id   AF-A0A0D0Q054-F1
#
_cell.length_a   1.000
_cell.length_b   1.000
_cell.length_c   1.000
_cell.angle_alpha   90.00
_cell.angle_beta   90.00
_cell.angle_gamma   90.00
#
_symmetry.space_group_name_H-M   'P 1'
#
loop_
_entity.id
_entity.type
_entity.pdbx_description
1 polymer ?
#
loop_
_entity_poly.entity_id
_entity_poly.type
_entity_poly.pdbx_seq_one_letter_code
_entity_poly.pdbx_strand_id
1 'polypeptide(L)'
;MANEVLEAEEQGIGADLGVEGEAVADGPLTHEVGVDETLHAAEHDAPGMPQLDTAVFPNLIFWLVIALLAIYFLLSRIALPRIGAILAERAGTVTNDLAAAEDLKAKAKDAEAAYEKALADARAEANRIADETRARVQADLDAEMEKADARIAERTAESERAIAEIRDQAADAVREVARDAAREIVAVMGVEADPSAVDAAVNDRV
;
A
#
# COMPACT_ATOMS: atom_id res chain seq x y z
N MET A 1 3.08 -26.63 -15.88
CA MET A 1 3.10 -26.45 -17.34
C MET A 1 4.42 -25.80 -17.78
N ALA A 2 5.56 -26.41 -17.42
CA ALA A 2 6.88 -25.87 -17.75
C ALA A 2 7.89 -27.00 -18.05
N ASN A 3 7.42 -28.18 -18.49
CA ASN A 3 8.28 -29.34 -18.70
C ASN A 3 7.83 -30.25 -19.85
N GLU A 4 7.24 -29.70 -20.92
CA GLU A 4 6.77 -30.47 -22.09
C GLU A 4 7.30 -29.95 -23.45
N VAL A 5 8.27 -29.02 -23.47
CA VAL A 5 8.80 -28.44 -24.72
C VAL A 5 10.25 -28.87 -25.02
N LEU A 6 10.77 -29.89 -24.32
CA LEU A 6 12.15 -30.35 -24.45
C LEU A 6 12.32 -31.78 -25.03
N GLU A 7 11.25 -32.41 -25.50
CA GLU A 7 11.30 -33.79 -26.06
C GLU A 7 11.05 -33.88 -27.57
N ALA A 8 10.93 -32.76 -28.30
CA ALA A 8 10.55 -32.77 -29.71
C ALA A 8 11.70 -32.57 -30.73
N GLU A 9 12.96 -32.81 -30.34
CA GLU A 9 14.10 -32.57 -31.24
C GLU A 9 15.09 -33.74 -31.35
N GLU A 10 14.67 -34.98 -31.08
CA GLU A 10 15.59 -36.13 -31.17
C GLU A 10 15.06 -37.40 -31.87
N GLN A 11 14.17 -37.28 -32.86
CA GLN A 11 13.82 -38.43 -33.69
C GLN A 11 13.66 -38.07 -35.17
N GLY A 12 14.56 -38.61 -36.01
CA GLY A 12 14.23 -38.89 -37.40
C GLY A 12 15.22 -38.47 -38.48
N ILE A 13 16.54 -38.61 -38.28
CA ILE A 13 17.48 -38.69 -39.41
C ILE A 13 18.34 -39.93 -39.22
N GLY A 14 17.96 -41.03 -39.86
CA GLY A 14 18.80 -42.22 -39.92
C GLY A 14 18.05 -43.46 -40.43
N ALA A 15 18.45 -43.90 -41.63
CA ALA A 15 18.20 -45.20 -42.24
C ALA A 15 16.81 -45.46 -42.85
N ASP A 16 16.76 -45.45 -44.18
CA ASP A 16 16.50 -46.68 -44.97
C ASP A 16 16.81 -46.39 -46.46
N LEU A 17 16.85 -47.44 -47.27
CA LEU A 17 17.00 -47.55 -48.72
C LEU A 17 18.32 -48.19 -49.16
N GLY A 18 18.49 -49.43 -48.70
CA GLY A 18 19.14 -50.47 -49.48
C GLY A 18 18.13 -51.15 -50.42
N VAL A 19 18.40 -51.03 -51.72
CA VAL A 19 18.27 -52.06 -52.78
C VAL A 19 16.89 -52.68 -53.03
N GLU A 20 16.30 -52.34 -54.17
CA GLU A 20 15.69 -53.33 -55.06
C GLU A 20 16.17 -53.05 -56.49
N GLY A 21 16.83 -54.04 -57.10
CA GLY A 21 17.13 -54.05 -58.53
C GLY A 21 15.99 -54.71 -59.30
N GLU A 22 15.77 -54.27 -60.53
CA GLU A 22 15.05 -55.04 -61.54
C GLU A 22 15.55 -54.64 -62.94
N ALA A 23 16.12 -55.64 -63.61
CA ALA A 23 16.21 -55.89 -65.05
C ALA A 23 16.69 -54.77 -66.02
N VAL A 24 17.95 -54.96 -66.44
CA VAL A 24 18.43 -54.65 -67.79
C VAL A 24 17.73 -55.57 -68.80
N ALA A 25 17.06 -54.99 -69.80
CA ALA A 25 16.71 -55.66 -71.04
C ALA A 25 17.57 -55.07 -72.16
N ASP A 26 18.59 -55.82 -72.55
CA ASP A 26 19.40 -55.63 -73.74
C ASP A 26 18.63 -56.12 -74.96
N GLY A 27 18.71 -55.37 -76.06
CA GLY A 27 17.98 -55.63 -77.30
C GLY A 27 18.32 -54.57 -78.33
N PRO A 28 19.15 -54.88 -79.34
CA PRO A 28 19.60 -53.91 -80.33
C PRO A 28 18.49 -53.65 -81.36
N LEU A 29 18.61 -52.59 -82.16
CA LEU A 29 18.67 -52.71 -83.62
C LEU A 29 18.69 -51.31 -84.26
N THR A 30 19.75 -51.14 -85.03
CA THR A 30 20.13 -50.02 -85.87
C THR A 30 19.18 -49.76 -87.03
N HIS A 31 19.13 -48.47 -87.42
CA HIS A 31 19.06 -47.96 -88.80
C HIS A 31 17.72 -48.06 -89.54
N GLU A 32 17.02 -46.93 -89.67
CA GLU A 32 16.54 -46.47 -90.97
C GLU A 32 16.69 -44.95 -91.12
N VAL A 33 17.29 -44.59 -92.25
CA VAL A 33 17.60 -43.25 -92.72
C VAL A 33 16.33 -42.62 -93.26
N GLY A 34 15.95 -41.47 -92.69
CA GLY A 34 14.99 -40.54 -93.28
C GLY A 34 15.63 -39.17 -93.32
N VAL A 35 16.55 -38.96 -94.27
CA VAL A 35 16.98 -37.61 -94.67
C VAL A 35 15.92 -37.12 -95.64
N ASP A 36 15.08 -36.18 -95.19
CA ASP A 36 14.44 -35.23 -96.09
C ASP A 36 14.99 -33.85 -95.80
N GLU A 37 15.52 -33.27 -96.85
CA GLU A 37 16.35 -32.09 -96.93
C GLU A 37 15.44 -30.86 -97.11
N THR A 38 15.38 -29.95 -96.13
CA THR A 38 14.98 -28.56 -96.41
C THR A 38 15.81 -27.56 -95.62
N LEU A 39 16.74 -26.97 -96.36
CA LEU A 39 17.55 -25.80 -96.06
C LEU A 39 16.76 -24.66 -95.39
N HIS A 40 17.26 -24.18 -94.25
CA HIS A 40 17.29 -22.74 -93.97
C HIS A 40 18.71 -22.32 -93.63
N ALA A 41 19.22 -21.41 -94.46
CA ALA A 41 20.59 -20.98 -94.54
C ALA A 41 21.12 -20.50 -93.19
N ALA A 42 22.31 -21.00 -92.85
CA ALA A 42 23.15 -20.39 -91.83
C ALA A 42 23.82 -19.14 -92.42
N GLU A 43 23.67 -18.02 -91.73
CA GLU A 43 24.77 -17.07 -91.59
C GLU A 43 24.57 -16.32 -90.27
N HIS A 44 25.28 -16.74 -89.22
CA HIS A 44 25.94 -15.82 -88.29
C HIS A 44 27.03 -16.54 -87.50
N ASP A 45 28.11 -15.80 -87.30
CA ASP A 45 29.50 -16.23 -87.15
C ASP A 45 29.89 -16.69 -85.72
N ALA A 46 30.69 -17.76 -85.67
CA ALA A 46 31.53 -18.35 -84.60
C ALA A 46 30.99 -18.63 -83.16
N PRO A 47 31.34 -19.80 -82.57
CA PRO A 47 30.76 -20.31 -81.32
C PRO A 47 31.47 -19.74 -80.09
N GLY A 48 31.00 -18.61 -79.57
CA GLY A 48 31.02 -18.40 -78.13
C GLY A 48 30.11 -19.43 -77.48
N MET A 49 30.44 -19.91 -76.27
CA MET A 49 29.53 -20.77 -75.50
C MET A 49 28.09 -20.24 -75.62
N PRO A 50 27.08 -21.06 -75.96
CA PRO A 50 25.71 -20.59 -76.23
C PRO A 50 25.07 -19.86 -75.03
N GLN A 51 25.72 -19.89 -73.86
CA GLN A 51 25.39 -19.13 -72.66
C GLN A 51 25.75 -17.62 -72.72
N LEU A 52 26.62 -17.19 -73.64
CA LEU A 52 27.13 -15.81 -73.75
C LEU A 52 26.71 -15.11 -75.05
N ASP A 53 25.64 -15.60 -75.69
CA ASP A 53 25.07 -14.93 -76.86
C ASP A 53 24.44 -13.59 -76.46
N THR A 54 25.10 -12.50 -76.87
CA THR A 54 24.70 -11.14 -76.55
C THR A 54 23.37 -10.70 -77.17
N ALA A 55 22.86 -11.44 -78.17
CA ALA A 55 21.60 -11.13 -78.83
C ALA A 55 20.37 -11.29 -77.89
N VAL A 56 20.47 -12.11 -76.85
CA VAL A 56 19.35 -12.37 -75.91
C VAL A 56 19.34 -11.40 -74.73
N PHE A 57 20.47 -10.76 -74.40
CA PHE A 57 20.58 -9.84 -73.26
C PHE A 57 19.60 -8.66 -73.29
N PRO A 58 19.33 -7.97 -74.41
CA PRO A 58 18.40 -6.83 -74.42
C PRO A 58 16.98 -7.21 -73.97
N ASN A 59 16.49 -8.37 -74.40
CA ASN A 59 15.17 -8.87 -74.01
C ASN A 59 15.12 -9.26 -72.52
N LEU A 60 16.17 -9.95 -72.03
CA LEU A 60 16.29 -10.28 -70.60
C LEU A 60 16.37 -9.02 -69.73
N ILE A 61 17.17 -8.03 -70.14
CA ILE A 61 17.30 -6.75 -69.46
C ILE A 61 15.97 -6.00 -69.45
N PHE A 62 15.22 -5.99 -70.56
CA PHE A 62 13.90 -5.37 -70.63
C PHE A 62 12.93 -5.96 -69.61
N TRP A 63 12.80 -7.29 -69.54
CA TRP A 63 11.95 -7.95 -68.55
C TRP A 63 12.47 -7.80 -67.12
N LEU A 64 13.79 -7.79 -66.92
CA LEU A 64 14.41 -7.53 -65.62
C LEU A 64 14.06 -6.14 -65.11
N VAL A 65 14.12 -5.11 -65.98
CA VAL A 65 13.73 -3.74 -65.62
C VAL A 65 12.23 -3.68 -65.29
N ILE A 66 11.37 -4.33 -66.08
CA ILE A 66 9.93 -4.40 -65.79
C ILE A 66 9.67 -5.07 -64.44
N ALA A 67 10.27 -6.24 -64.20
CA ALA A 67 10.12 -6.98 -62.95
C ALA A 67 10.65 -6.19 -61.75
N LEU A 68 11.80 -5.53 -61.89
CA LEU A 68 12.39 -4.67 -60.87
C LEU A 68 11.47 -3.51 -60.52
N LEU A 69 10.92 -2.81 -61.54
CA LEU A 69 9.98 -1.72 -61.33
C LEU A 69 8.67 -2.20 -60.70
N ALA A 70 8.15 -3.37 -61.11
CA ALA A 70 6.96 -3.96 -60.53
C ALA A 70 7.16 -4.29 -59.04
N ILE A 71 8.28 -4.93 -58.68
CA ILE A 71 8.63 -5.24 -57.29
C ILE A 71 8.88 -3.96 -56.50
N TYR A 72 9.62 -3.00 -57.06
CA TYR A 72 9.87 -1.71 -56.43
C TYR A 72 8.56 -0.98 -56.09
N PHE A 73 7.62 -0.96 -57.04
CA PHE A 73 6.33 -0.32 -56.83
C PHE A 73 5.50 -1.05 -55.76
N LEU A 74 5.50 -2.39 -55.76
CA LEU A 74 4.85 -3.21 -54.75
C LEU A 74 5.43 -2.94 -53.34
N LEU A 75 6.76 -2.93 -53.21
CA LEU A 75 7.43 -2.69 -51.94
C LEU A 75 7.20 -1.25 -51.45
N SER A 76 7.36 -0.27 -52.34
CA SER A 76 7.16 1.13 -52.02
C SER A 76 5.73 1.42 -51.58
N ARG A 77 4.74 0.85 -52.28
CA ARG A 77 3.34 1.21 -52.05
C ARG A 77 2.62 0.36 -51.02
N ILE A 78 3.07 -0.88 -50.78
CA ILE A 78 2.37 -1.84 -49.89
C ILE A 78 3.25 -2.32 -48.74
N ALA A 79 4.49 -2.76 -48.98
CA ALA A 79 5.32 -3.35 -47.93
C ALA A 79 5.84 -2.32 -46.92
N LEU A 80 6.49 -1.25 -47.40
CA LEU A 80 7.04 -0.18 -46.55
C LEU A 80 5.97 0.52 -45.69
N PRO A 81 4.80 0.94 -46.22
CA PRO A 81 3.79 1.60 -45.39
C PRO A 81 3.19 0.66 -44.34
N ARG A 82 3.07 -0.65 -44.60
CA ARG A 82 2.59 -1.60 -43.59
C ARG A 82 3.56 -1.77 -42.43
N ILE A 83 4.86 -1.88 -42.72
CA ILE A 83 5.89 -1.98 -41.67
C ILE A 83 5.97 -0.67 -40.86
N GLY A 84 5.90 0.48 -41.55
CA GLY A 84 5.86 1.79 -40.91
C GLY A 84 4.67 1.97 -39.98
N ALA A 85 3.48 1.49 -40.37
CA ALA A 85 2.27 1.54 -39.54
C ALA A 85 2.43 0.72 -38.25
N ILE A 86 2.97 -0.50 -38.32
CA ILE A 86 3.18 -1.35 -37.12
C ILE A 86 4.21 -0.72 -36.18
N LEU A 87 5.28 -0.15 -36.71
CA LEU A 87 6.30 0.50 -35.89
C LEU A 87 5.74 1.77 -35.22
N ALA A 88 4.96 2.56 -35.95
CA ALA A 88 4.28 3.74 -35.41
C ALA A 88 3.26 3.36 -34.33
N GLU A 89 2.49 2.28 -34.53
CA GLU A 89 1.56 1.75 -33.53
C GLU A 89 2.30 1.35 -32.24
N ARG A 90 3.38 0.56 -32.34
CA ARG A 90 4.18 0.17 -31.17
C ARG A 90 4.81 1.36 -30.45
N ALA A 91 5.40 2.29 -31.21
CA ALA A 91 5.99 3.50 -30.63
C ALA A 91 4.93 4.37 -29.95
N GLY A 92 3.73 4.46 -30.54
CA GLY A 92 2.56 5.14 -29.98
C GLY A 92 2.11 4.50 -28.66
N THR A 93 1.96 3.18 -28.62
CA THR A 93 1.58 2.45 -27.40
C THR A 93 2.62 2.65 -26.30
N VAL A 94 3.91 2.50 -26.59
CA VAL A 94 4.97 2.72 -25.59
C VAL A 94 4.96 4.15 -25.05
N THR A 95 4.78 5.14 -25.92
CA THR A 95 4.71 6.55 -25.50
C THR A 95 3.49 6.81 -24.64
N ASN A 96 2.33 6.25 -25.02
CA ASN A 96 1.11 6.36 -24.25
C ASN A 96 1.22 5.68 -22.87
N ASP A 97 1.81 4.48 -22.82
CA ASP A 97 2.01 3.74 -21.58
C ASP A 97 3.00 4.46 -20.67
N LEU A 98 4.05 5.06 -21.22
CA LEU A 98 4.99 5.89 -20.47
C LEU A 98 4.31 7.12 -19.89
N ALA A 99 3.52 7.85 -20.71
CA ALA A 99 2.78 9.01 -20.25
C ALA A 99 1.75 8.65 -19.15
N ALA A 100 1.05 7.53 -19.31
CA ALA A 100 0.13 7.01 -18.30
C ALA A 100 0.87 6.62 -17.00
N ALA A 101 2.03 5.98 -17.10
CA ALA A 101 2.85 5.63 -15.94
C ALA A 101 3.37 6.87 -15.21
N GLU A 102 3.78 7.91 -15.93
CA GLU A 102 4.21 9.18 -15.35
C GLU A 102 3.07 9.91 -14.65
N ASP A 103 1.88 9.95 -15.25
CA ASP A 103 0.67 10.52 -14.64
C ASP A 103 0.25 9.75 -13.37
N LEU A 104 0.26 8.41 -13.41
CA LEU A 104 0.00 7.59 -12.23
C LEU A 104 1.05 7.81 -11.13
N LYS A 105 2.32 7.96 -11.50
CA LYS A 105 3.39 8.28 -10.54
C LYS A 105 3.22 9.66 -9.92
N ALA A 106 2.80 10.67 -10.70
CA ALA A 106 2.50 12.00 -10.19
C ALA A 106 1.32 11.95 -9.21
N LYS A 107 0.21 11.30 -9.59
CA LYS A 107 -0.96 11.10 -8.73
C LYS A 107 -0.62 10.36 -7.44
N ALA A 108 0.23 9.34 -7.50
CA ALA A 108 0.68 8.60 -6.32
C ALA A 108 1.48 9.51 -5.36
N LYS A 109 2.39 10.34 -5.88
CA LYS A 109 3.15 11.31 -5.07
C LYS A 109 2.24 12.38 -4.45
N ASP A 110 1.28 12.89 -5.20
CA ASP A 110 0.32 13.88 -4.69
C ASP A 110 -0.55 13.27 -3.59
N ALA A 111 -0.99 12.01 -3.77
CA ALA A 111 -1.74 11.27 -2.76
C ALA A 111 -0.89 10.99 -1.50
N GLU A 112 0.39 10.63 -1.68
CA GLU A 112 1.33 10.44 -0.57
C GLU A 112 1.53 11.74 0.22
N ALA A 113 1.78 12.86 -0.46
CA ALA A 113 1.91 14.16 0.18
C ALA A 113 0.62 14.59 0.91
N ALA A 114 -0.54 14.35 0.32
CA ALA A 114 -1.83 14.62 0.96
C ALA A 114 -2.05 13.73 2.20
N TYR A 115 -1.67 12.45 2.12
CA TYR A 115 -1.74 11.52 3.23
C TYR A 115 -0.81 11.91 4.38
N GLU A 116 0.45 12.24 4.09
CA GLU A 116 1.42 12.69 5.09
C GLU A 116 0.96 13.98 5.76
N LYS A 117 0.42 14.93 5.00
CA LYS A 117 -0.18 16.14 5.54
C LYS A 117 -1.36 15.84 6.46
N ALA A 118 -2.30 15.00 6.03
CA ALA A 118 -3.44 14.61 6.85
C ALA A 118 -3.01 13.92 8.15
N LEU A 119 -1.97 13.09 8.09
CA LEU A 119 -1.40 12.44 9.28
C LEU A 119 -0.74 13.45 10.23
N ALA A 120 -0.01 14.42 9.70
CA ALA A 120 0.59 15.50 10.49
C ALA A 120 -0.49 16.37 11.17
N ASP A 121 -1.51 16.77 10.41
CA ASP A 121 -2.64 17.57 10.91
C ASP A 121 -3.41 16.80 11.99
N ALA A 122 -3.69 15.50 11.78
CA ALA A 122 -4.36 14.66 12.76
C ALA A 122 -3.54 14.50 14.06
N ARG A 123 -2.21 14.36 13.97
CA ARG A 123 -1.32 14.29 15.14
C ARG A 123 -1.28 15.62 15.89
N ALA A 124 -1.21 16.74 15.17
CA ALA A 124 -1.25 18.07 15.78
C ALA A 124 -2.58 18.32 16.50
N GLU A 125 -3.69 17.93 15.88
CA GLU A 125 -5.03 18.04 16.46
C GLU A 125 -5.21 17.15 17.69
N ALA A 126 -4.74 15.90 17.63
CA ALA A 126 -4.76 15.00 18.79
C ALA A 126 -3.97 15.56 19.98
N ASN A 127 -2.79 16.14 19.74
CA ASN A 127 -2.00 16.79 20.77
C ASN A 127 -2.73 18.01 21.36
N ARG A 128 -3.32 18.85 20.50
CA ARG A 128 -4.12 20.01 20.91
C ARG A 128 -5.29 19.59 21.82
N ILE A 129 -6.04 18.57 21.43
CA ILE A 129 -7.17 18.03 22.22
C ILE A 129 -6.67 17.46 23.55
N ALA A 130 -5.54 16.76 23.56
CA ALA A 130 -4.97 16.21 24.78
C ALA A 130 -4.56 17.32 25.76
N ASP A 131 -3.94 18.40 25.28
CA ASP A 131 -3.52 19.53 26.11
C ASP A 131 -4.72 20.35 26.61
N GLU A 132 -5.71 20.60 25.75
CA GLU A 132 -6.96 21.25 26.14
C GLU A 132 -7.72 20.43 27.20
N THR A 133 -7.77 19.11 27.03
CA THR A 133 -8.40 18.21 28.00
C THR A 133 -7.67 18.21 29.32
N ARG A 134 -6.32 18.16 29.32
CA ARG A 134 -5.52 18.26 30.55
C ARG A 134 -5.77 19.58 31.27
N ALA A 135 -5.78 20.69 30.55
CA ALA A 135 -6.03 22.00 31.13
C ALA A 135 -7.44 22.09 31.75
N ARG A 136 -8.46 21.58 31.05
CA ARG A 136 -9.83 21.53 31.56
C ARG A 136 -9.96 20.65 32.80
N VAL A 137 -9.41 19.44 32.76
CA VAL A 137 -9.44 18.52 33.91
C VAL A 137 -8.71 19.11 35.11
N GLN A 138 -7.59 19.79 34.90
CA GLN A 138 -6.88 20.45 36.00
C GLN A 138 -7.72 21.58 36.61
N ALA A 139 -8.34 22.42 35.77
CA ALA A 139 -9.22 23.49 36.26
C ALA A 139 -10.43 22.94 37.03
N ASP A 140 -11.06 21.88 36.52
CA ASP A 140 -12.18 21.20 37.20
C ASP A 140 -11.74 20.59 38.53
N LEU A 141 -10.54 19.97 38.56
CA LEU A 141 -9.96 19.39 39.78
C LEU A 141 -9.69 20.48 40.83
N ASP A 142 -9.05 21.58 40.44
CA ASP A 142 -8.74 22.69 41.34
C ASP A 142 -10.02 23.29 41.93
N ALA A 143 -11.07 23.46 41.12
CA ALA A 143 -12.37 23.95 41.56
C ALA A 143 -13.08 22.99 42.53
N GLU A 144 -13.03 21.68 42.27
CA GLU A 144 -13.61 20.68 43.18
C GLU A 144 -12.80 20.52 44.47
N MET A 145 -11.47 20.68 44.40
CA MET A 145 -10.61 20.73 45.59
C MET A 145 -10.97 21.93 46.47
N GLU A 146 -11.11 23.13 45.90
CA GLU A 146 -11.51 24.33 46.65
C GLU A 146 -12.88 24.14 47.33
N LYS A 147 -13.87 23.57 46.61
CA LYS A 147 -15.17 23.23 47.21
C LYS A 147 -15.06 22.19 48.31
N ALA A 148 -14.23 21.18 48.13
CA ALA A 148 -14.02 20.14 49.14
C ALA A 148 -13.38 20.73 50.40
N ASP A 149 -12.36 21.57 50.25
CA ASP A 149 -11.68 22.26 51.35
C ASP A 149 -12.65 23.18 52.10
N ALA A 150 -13.50 23.93 51.39
CA ALA A 150 -14.52 24.77 52.00
C ALA A 150 -15.52 23.94 52.84
N ARG A 151 -16.01 22.80 52.31
CA ARG A 151 -16.90 21.89 53.06
C ARG A 151 -16.22 21.25 54.25
N ILE A 152 -14.94 20.90 54.13
CA ILE A 152 -14.15 20.35 55.24
C ILE A 152 -14.01 21.41 56.33
N ALA A 153 -13.66 22.65 55.98
CA ALA A 153 -13.53 23.75 56.93
C ALA A 153 -14.84 24.05 57.66
N GLU A 154 -15.97 24.06 56.94
CA GLU A 154 -17.30 24.23 57.53
C GLU A 154 -17.63 23.12 58.55
N ARG A 155 -17.46 21.85 58.16
CA ARG A 155 -17.71 20.72 59.07
C ARG A 155 -16.77 20.67 60.26
N THR A 156 -15.51 21.07 60.07
CA THR A 156 -14.55 21.19 61.18
C THR A 156 -15.02 22.26 62.16
N ALA A 157 -15.42 23.44 61.68
CA ALA A 157 -15.94 24.51 62.53
C ALA A 157 -17.24 24.12 63.25
N GLU A 158 -18.15 23.39 62.59
CA GLU A 158 -19.36 22.84 63.21
C GLU A 158 -19.01 21.82 64.31
N SER A 159 -18.09 20.90 64.02
CA SER A 159 -17.64 19.89 64.98
C SER A 159 -16.93 20.52 66.18
N GLU A 160 -16.12 21.56 65.97
CA GLU A 160 -15.47 22.30 67.05
C GLU A 160 -16.49 22.98 67.97
N ARG A 161 -17.55 23.57 67.41
CA ARG A 161 -18.66 24.14 68.21
C ARG A 161 -19.39 23.07 69.01
N ALA A 162 -19.74 21.95 68.37
CA ALA A 162 -20.40 20.83 69.05
C ALA A 162 -19.53 20.25 70.18
N ILE A 163 -18.22 20.11 69.95
CA ILE A 163 -17.28 19.66 70.98
C ILE A 163 -17.19 20.67 72.14
N ALA A 164 -17.18 21.98 71.84
CA ALA A 164 -17.18 23.03 72.87
C ALA A 164 -18.46 22.95 73.73
N GLU A 165 -19.63 22.82 73.09
CA GLU A 165 -20.91 22.69 73.80
C GLU A 165 -20.96 21.42 74.67
N ILE A 166 -20.49 20.27 74.16
CA ILE A 166 -20.40 19.04 74.95
C ILE A 166 -19.44 19.21 76.14
N ARG A 167 -18.33 19.93 75.97
CA ARG A 167 -17.38 20.20 77.06
C ARG A 167 -18.01 21.09 78.14
N ASP A 168 -18.75 22.12 77.75
CA ASP A 168 -19.43 23.01 78.68
C ASP A 168 -20.52 22.25 79.45
N GLN A 169 -21.36 21.48 78.75
CA GLN A 169 -22.37 20.62 79.36
C GLN A 169 -21.77 19.57 80.30
N ALA A 170 -20.65 18.95 79.91
CA ALA A 170 -19.95 17.99 80.76
C ALA A 170 -19.36 18.66 82.02
N ALA A 171 -18.82 19.88 81.90
CA ALA A 171 -18.33 20.64 83.05
C ALA A 171 -19.46 20.98 84.03
N ASP A 172 -20.63 21.37 83.52
CA ASP A 172 -21.80 21.65 84.36
C ASP A 172 -22.34 20.39 85.04
N ALA A 173 -22.45 19.27 84.31
CA ALA A 173 -22.86 17.99 84.87
C ALA A 173 -21.88 17.51 85.97
N VAL A 174 -20.57 17.71 85.79
CA VAL A 174 -19.56 17.39 86.82
C VAL A 174 -19.75 18.27 88.05
N ARG A 175 -20.04 19.57 87.90
CA ARG A 175 -20.33 20.46 89.04
C ARG A 175 -21.58 20.02 89.80
N GLU A 176 -22.65 19.64 89.10
CA GLU A 176 -23.89 19.15 89.71
C GLU A 176 -23.63 17.88 90.53
N VAL A 177 -23.01 16.87 89.92
CA VAL A 177 -22.67 15.61 90.59
C VAL A 177 -21.72 15.84 91.78
N ALA A 178 -20.74 16.74 91.66
CA ALA A 178 -19.82 17.07 92.73
C ALA A 178 -20.53 17.75 93.92
N ARG A 179 -21.49 18.65 93.66
CA ARG A 179 -22.31 19.28 94.72
C ARG A 179 -23.19 18.25 95.43
N ASP A 180 -23.87 17.40 94.68
CA ASP A 180 -24.75 16.37 95.26
C ASP A 180 -23.94 15.36 96.09
N ALA A 181 -22.80 14.90 95.58
CA ALA A 181 -21.90 14.02 96.33
C ALA A 181 -21.35 14.69 97.60
N ALA A 182 -20.95 15.97 97.53
CA ALA A 182 -20.46 16.71 98.69
C ALA A 182 -21.55 16.90 99.76
N ARG A 183 -22.79 17.24 99.37
CA ARG A 183 -23.91 17.36 100.30
C ARG A 183 -24.21 16.04 101.00
N GLU A 184 -24.24 14.93 100.26
CA GLU A 184 -24.49 13.60 100.83
C GLU A 184 -23.39 13.21 101.84
N ILE A 185 -22.13 13.46 101.50
CA ILE A 185 -21.01 13.18 102.42
C ILE A 185 -21.13 14.01 103.71
N VAL A 186 -21.44 15.31 103.61
CA VAL A 186 -21.60 16.19 104.78
C VAL A 186 -22.77 15.75 105.65
N ALA A 187 -23.89 15.34 105.04
CA ALA A 187 -25.05 14.81 105.75
C ALA A 187 -24.70 13.54 106.55
N VAL A 188 -23.95 12.61 105.95
CA VAL A 188 -23.48 11.37 106.63
C VAL A 188 -22.52 11.67 107.78
N MET A 189 -21.72 12.74 107.69
CA MET A 189 -20.80 13.15 108.75
C MET A 189 -21.49 13.85 109.94
N GLY A 190 -22.80 14.10 109.87
CA GLY A 190 -23.60 14.65 110.97
C GLY A 190 -23.34 16.14 111.25
N VAL A 191 -22.81 16.87 110.26
CA VAL A 191 -22.58 18.33 110.34
C VAL A 191 -23.71 19.03 109.60
N GLU A 192 -24.46 19.93 110.26
CA GLU A 192 -25.36 20.85 109.55
C GLU A 192 -24.52 21.91 108.84
N ALA A 193 -24.25 21.71 107.55
CA ALA A 193 -23.70 22.75 106.69
C ALA A 193 -24.82 23.41 105.89
N ASP A 194 -24.77 24.75 105.80
CA ASP A 194 -25.65 25.50 104.91
C ASP A 194 -25.43 25.05 103.45
N PRO A 195 -26.48 24.61 102.73
CA PRO A 195 -26.38 24.21 101.33
C PRO A 195 -25.70 25.25 100.44
N SER A 196 -25.87 26.54 100.76
CA SER A 196 -25.25 27.63 99.99
C SER A 196 -23.72 27.68 100.14
N ALA A 197 -23.21 27.31 101.33
CA ALA A 197 -21.78 27.28 101.61
C ALA A 197 -21.08 26.07 100.95
N VAL A 198 -21.76 24.92 100.87
CA VAL A 198 -21.25 23.73 100.18
C VAL A 198 -21.16 23.98 98.67
N ASP A 199 -22.21 24.55 98.07
CA ASP A 199 -22.21 24.90 96.66
C ASP A 199 -21.12 25.93 96.30
N ALA A 200 -20.87 26.92 97.17
CA ALA A 200 -19.80 27.90 97.01
C ALA A 200 -18.40 27.24 97.07
N ALA A 201 -18.17 26.35 98.04
CA ALA A 201 -16.89 25.66 98.20
C ALA A 201 -16.56 24.70 97.04
N VAL A 202 -17.59 24.06 96.45
CA VAL A 202 -17.43 23.20 95.27
C VAL A 202 -17.10 24.03 94.03
N ASN A 203 -17.77 25.18 93.83
CA ASN A 203 -17.46 26.08 92.71
C ASN A 203 -16.06 26.68 92.79
N ASP A 204 -15.55 27.00 93.98
CA ASP A 204 -14.17 27.50 94.16
C ASP A 204 -13.09 26.43 93.86
N ARG A 205 -13.48 25.16 93.72
CA ARG A 205 -12.57 24.03 93.45
C ARG A 205 -12.69 23.42 92.06
N VAL A 206 -13.71 23.78 91.28
CA VAL A 206 -13.98 23.27 89.92
C VAL A 206 -14.03 24.41 88.92
#